data_AF-A0A2E7CLB6-F1
#
_entry.id   AF-A0A2E7CLB6-F1
#
_cell.length_a   1.000
_cell.length_b   1.000
_cell.length_c   1.000
_cell.angle_alpha   90.00
_cell.angle_beta   90.00
_cell.angle_gamma   90.00
#
_symmetry.space_group_name_H-M   'P 1'
#
loop_
_entity.id
_entity.type
_entity.pdbx_description
1 polymer ?
#
loop_
_entity_poly.entity_id
_entity_poly.type
_entity_poly.pdbx_seq_one_letter_code
_entity_poly.pdbx_strand_id
1 'polypeptide(L)'
;MLKTKQKPLNDIRGNWIIRLQDSPELEARWIILKQKLLTEPTSSSSVLEQIERFQLIDGLIEFLVEETSKSGEDKAKSKIVLSTEVPFQSRLNVIDFLLCYAVLKIEESVLGILYSIGGLEDLLLELASKRNLAAISPVLHEVIFELLSAQVKVVAGRYAIGAVSGDRTAWDNERPRHYLRLSSFSISRFPLTYGVHTYALQNISKEDPPATMPVDRLSWEEAIKLCNAYSAMRGYPSAYELKLQADGTAINWREGSIGFRLPTEAEWEAAARANTRHIFSGGGVLSEVGWGVNQAAGRIMPVGLKKPNDWGIFDMTGNVWEWCWDGYDSKAYSKRVSAAQKGKLIDGRDPLRDPKGHTVSKYAVARGGSAATADFDLRLSYRGRFNPEKKLPLVGLRFAQSQR
;
A
#
# COMPACT_ATOMS: atom_id res chain seq x y z
N MET A 1 -1.22 0.97 25.44
CA MET A 1 -2.59 0.70 24.96
C MET A 1 -3.33 2.02 24.82
N LEU A 2 -3.42 2.59 23.62
CA LEU A 2 -4.31 3.71 23.33
C LEU A 2 -5.05 3.36 22.05
N LYS A 3 -6.32 2.96 22.19
CA LYS A 3 -7.26 2.81 21.09
C LYS A 3 -7.80 4.20 20.77
N THR A 4 -7.27 4.87 19.74
CA THR A 4 -7.90 6.07 19.19
C THR A 4 -8.80 5.67 18.02
N LYS A 5 -10.10 5.94 18.16
CA LYS A 5 -11.07 5.83 17.06
C LYS A 5 -10.70 6.87 16.00
N GLN A 6 -10.14 6.46 14.87
CA GLN A 6 -9.92 7.34 13.72
C GLN A 6 -11.27 7.83 13.17
N LYS A 7 -11.43 9.14 13.02
CA LYS A 7 -12.52 9.73 12.23
C LYS A 7 -12.19 9.62 10.73
N PRO A 8 -13.21 9.56 9.84
CA PRO A 8 -12.98 9.48 8.40
C PRO A 8 -12.24 10.70 7.83
N LEU A 9 -11.28 10.45 6.94
CA LEU A 9 -10.39 11.42 6.26
C LEU A 9 -11.08 12.67 5.67
N ASN A 10 -12.34 12.53 5.21
CA ASN A 10 -13.07 13.61 4.54
C ASN A 10 -13.55 14.72 5.48
N ASP A 11 -13.73 14.43 6.78
CA ASP A 11 -14.19 15.41 7.78
C ASP A 11 -13.10 16.44 8.15
N ILE A 12 -11.82 16.07 7.96
CA ILE A 12 -10.68 16.90 8.40
C ILE A 12 -10.36 17.94 7.33
N ARG A 13 -10.40 17.59 6.04
CA ARG A 13 -10.09 18.48 4.90
C ARG A 13 -10.94 19.75 4.83
N GLY A 14 -12.21 19.70 5.28
CA GLY A 14 -13.10 20.86 5.28
C GLY A 14 -12.83 21.88 6.39
N ASN A 15 -12.28 21.44 7.53
CA ASN A 15 -12.13 22.26 8.75
C ASN A 15 -10.98 23.28 8.67
N TRP A 16 -9.99 23.06 7.81
CA TRP A 16 -8.81 23.93 7.70
C TRP A 16 -9.01 25.13 6.78
N ILE A 17 -9.83 24.99 5.72
CA ILE A 17 -10.10 26.09 4.79
C ILE A 17 -10.82 27.23 5.50
N ILE A 18 -11.74 26.89 6.41
CA ILE A 18 -12.55 27.87 7.16
C ILE A 18 -11.69 28.61 8.19
N ARG A 19 -10.73 27.94 8.84
CA ARG A 19 -9.93 28.53 9.92
C ARG A 19 -8.79 29.45 9.46
N LEU A 20 -8.28 29.30 8.25
CA LEU A 20 -7.33 30.28 7.67
C LEU A 20 -8.01 31.62 7.37
N GLN A 21 -9.34 31.63 7.15
CA GLN A 21 -10.13 32.85 6.97
C GLN A 21 -10.47 33.54 8.31
N ASP A 22 -10.33 32.83 9.44
CA ASP A 22 -10.57 33.40 10.78
C ASP A 22 -9.33 34.12 11.35
N SER A 23 -8.19 34.11 10.64
CA SER A 23 -7.00 34.92 10.94
C SER A 23 -6.78 35.95 9.83
N PRO A 24 -7.27 37.20 10.00
CA PRO A 24 -7.20 38.25 8.98
C PRO A 24 -5.77 38.54 8.51
N GLU A 25 -4.79 38.35 9.40
CA GLU A 25 -3.39 38.64 9.13
C GLU A 25 -2.71 37.55 8.28
N LEU A 26 -3.01 36.27 8.56
CA LEU A 26 -2.54 35.14 7.74
C LEU A 26 -3.26 35.11 6.39
N GLU A 27 -4.56 35.41 6.36
CA GLU A 27 -5.34 35.51 5.12
C GLU A 27 -4.79 36.64 4.23
N ALA A 28 -4.51 37.82 4.78
CA ALA A 28 -3.93 38.93 4.04
C ALA A 28 -2.54 38.59 3.45
N ARG A 29 -1.65 37.97 4.25
CA ARG A 29 -0.32 37.55 3.79
C ARG A 29 -0.41 36.46 2.70
N TRP A 30 -1.35 35.53 2.83
CA TRP A 30 -1.59 34.47 1.85
C TRP A 30 -2.14 35.00 0.52
N ILE A 31 -3.10 35.94 0.56
CA ILE A 31 -3.67 36.58 -0.64
C ILE A 31 -2.58 37.33 -1.42
N ILE A 32 -1.70 38.05 -0.73
CA ILE A 32 -0.58 38.80 -1.34
C ILE A 32 0.40 37.84 -2.03
N LEU A 33 0.79 36.73 -1.38
CA LEU A 33 1.69 35.74 -1.98
C LEU A 33 1.04 35.06 -3.18
N LYS A 34 -0.22 34.65 -3.07
CA LYS A 34 -0.96 34.02 -4.16
C LYS A 34 -1.04 34.92 -5.39
N GLN A 35 -1.29 36.21 -5.21
CA GLN A 35 -1.27 37.18 -6.32
C GLN A 35 0.11 37.25 -6.97
N LYS A 36 1.19 37.35 -6.19
CA LYS A 36 2.57 37.44 -6.72
C LYS A 36 3.02 36.17 -7.46
N LEU A 37 2.73 34.98 -6.91
CA LEU A 37 3.03 33.68 -7.54
C LEU A 37 2.27 33.47 -8.86
N LEU A 38 1.10 34.10 -9.02
CA LEU A 38 0.27 33.98 -10.23
C LEU A 38 0.59 35.04 -11.29
N THR A 39 1.29 36.12 -10.94
CA THR A 39 1.56 37.26 -11.85
C THR A 39 3.00 37.37 -12.33
N GLU A 40 3.97 36.75 -11.65
CA GLU A 40 5.36 36.79 -12.10
C GLU A 40 5.68 35.64 -13.06
N PRO A 41 6.31 35.91 -14.23
CA PRO A 41 6.84 34.84 -15.06
C PRO A 41 7.87 34.09 -14.21
N THR A 42 7.82 32.75 -14.23
CA THR A 42 8.79 31.89 -13.55
C THR A 42 10.18 32.08 -14.16
N SER A 43 10.85 33.17 -13.79
CA SER A 43 12.24 33.44 -14.09
C SER A 43 12.95 33.89 -12.81
N SER A 44 13.97 33.10 -12.49
CA SER A 44 15.12 33.35 -11.60
C SER A 44 14.94 33.62 -10.10
N SER A 45 13.77 33.96 -9.56
CA SER A 45 13.57 33.82 -8.10
C SER A 45 12.85 32.51 -7.82
N SER A 46 13.53 31.59 -7.15
CA SER A 46 12.89 30.33 -6.77
C SER A 46 11.74 30.63 -5.83
N VAL A 47 10.65 29.85 -5.89
CA VAL A 47 9.51 29.94 -4.97
C VAL A 47 9.96 30.07 -3.50
N LEU A 48 11.10 29.46 -3.16
CA LEU A 48 11.84 29.61 -1.89
C LEU A 48 12.18 31.05 -1.49
N GLU A 49 12.80 31.84 -2.37
CA GLU A 49 13.17 33.24 -2.06
C GLU A 49 11.92 34.09 -1.77
N GLN A 50 10.83 33.79 -2.47
CA GLN A 50 9.56 34.47 -2.23
C GLN A 50 8.98 34.05 -0.87
N ILE A 51 9.00 32.76 -0.53
CA ILE A 51 8.51 32.24 0.75
C ILE A 51 9.32 32.79 1.94
N GLU A 52 10.65 32.81 1.85
CA GLU A 52 11.53 33.34 2.90
C GLU A 52 11.34 34.86 3.09
N ARG A 53 11.15 35.61 1.99
CA ARG A 53 10.93 37.05 2.01
C ARG A 53 9.66 37.48 2.75
N PHE A 54 8.64 36.62 2.83
CA PHE A 54 7.36 36.94 3.49
C PHE A 54 7.21 36.40 4.92
N GLN A 55 8.22 35.74 5.48
CA GLN A 55 8.17 35.15 6.84
C GLN A 55 6.89 34.30 7.08
N LEU A 56 6.35 33.71 6.02
CA LEU A 56 5.10 32.93 6.06
C LEU A 56 5.28 31.61 6.81
N ILE A 57 6.51 31.10 6.81
CA ILE A 57 6.90 29.90 7.54
C ILE A 57 6.80 30.13 9.04
N ASP A 58 7.44 31.19 9.54
CA ASP A 58 7.50 31.48 10.98
C ASP A 58 6.10 31.73 11.54
N GLY A 59 5.27 32.52 10.84
CA GLY A 59 3.88 32.75 11.24
C GLY A 59 2.97 31.52 11.16
N LEU A 60 3.22 30.59 10.22
CA LEU A 60 2.47 29.33 10.12
C LEU A 60 2.93 28.34 11.20
N ILE A 61 4.23 28.28 11.51
CA ILE A 61 4.79 27.46 12.58
C ILE A 61 4.30 27.98 13.93
N GLU A 62 4.37 29.28 14.20
CA GLU A 62 3.82 29.90 15.42
C GLU A 62 2.33 29.58 15.59
N PHE A 63 1.53 29.73 14.53
CA PHE A 63 0.11 29.38 14.54
C PHE A 63 -0.14 27.89 14.83
N LEU A 64 0.60 26.99 14.18
CA LEU A 64 0.50 25.55 14.40
C LEU A 64 0.96 25.13 15.81
N VAL A 65 2.01 25.75 16.32
CA VAL A 65 2.53 25.57 17.68
C VAL A 65 1.51 26.08 18.70
N GLU A 66 0.89 27.25 18.47
CA GLU A 66 -0.13 27.82 19.35
C GLU A 66 -1.40 26.94 19.39
N GLU A 67 -1.86 26.44 18.24
CA GLU A 67 -3.04 25.56 18.18
C GLU A 67 -2.77 24.16 18.78
N THR A 68 -1.56 23.61 18.60
CA THR A 68 -1.19 22.32 19.21
C THR A 68 -0.92 22.45 20.71
N SER A 69 -0.38 23.56 21.18
CA SER A 69 -0.18 23.83 22.62
C SER A 69 -1.48 24.15 23.36
N LYS A 70 -2.49 24.74 22.69
CA LYS A 70 -3.87 24.85 23.22
C LYS A 70 -4.58 23.50 23.41
N SER A 71 -4.02 22.41 22.88
CA SER A 71 -4.61 21.05 22.97
C SER A 71 -4.10 20.22 24.16
N GLY A 72 -3.25 20.80 25.01
CA GLY A 72 -2.75 20.18 26.24
C GLY A 72 -3.65 20.44 27.45
N GLU A 73 -4.18 19.34 28.01
CA GLU A 73 -4.65 19.15 29.41
C GLU A 73 -6.11 19.35 29.84
N ASP A 74 -7.08 19.82 29.04
CA ASP A 74 -8.49 19.73 29.50
C ASP A 74 -9.51 19.26 28.45
N LYS A 75 -10.23 18.20 28.84
CA LYS A 75 -11.06 17.37 27.96
C LYS A 75 -12.40 18.04 27.61
N ALA A 76 -12.85 17.72 26.40
CA ALA A 76 -14.25 17.55 26.02
C ALA A 76 -15.12 18.81 25.92
N LYS A 77 -15.19 19.45 24.71
CA LYS A 77 -16.45 19.92 24.08
C LYS A 77 -16.36 20.72 22.78
N SER A 78 -15.23 20.91 22.10
CA SER A 78 -15.23 21.62 20.81
C SER A 78 -15.60 20.68 19.64
N LYS A 79 -16.90 20.36 19.55
CA LYS A 79 -17.54 19.73 18.40
C LYS A 79 -17.82 20.83 17.38
N ILE A 80 -16.99 20.98 16.36
CA ILE A 80 -17.23 21.94 15.28
C ILE A 80 -17.91 21.21 14.11
N VAL A 81 -19.07 21.73 13.71
CA VAL A 81 -19.94 21.24 12.63
C VAL A 81 -19.71 22.10 11.39
N LEU A 82 -19.63 21.47 10.21
CA LEU A 82 -19.35 22.13 8.93
C LEU A 82 -20.48 21.97 7.91
N SER A 83 -20.63 23.00 7.08
CA SER A 83 -21.51 23.12 5.92
C SER A 83 -20.76 22.87 4.60
N THR A 84 -21.44 22.25 3.65
CA THR A 84 -20.94 21.77 2.36
C THR A 84 -21.22 22.75 1.23
N GLU A 85 -20.22 23.46 0.71
CA GLU A 85 -20.23 24.07 -0.65
C GLU A 85 -18.87 24.74 -0.92
N VAL A 86 -18.10 24.28 -1.94
CA VAL A 86 -17.26 25.07 -2.90
C VAL A 86 -16.38 24.13 -3.78
N PRO A 87 -16.19 24.40 -5.10
CA PRO A 87 -15.67 23.45 -6.11
C PRO A 87 -14.14 23.39 -6.31
N PHE A 88 -13.74 22.39 -7.11
CA PHE A 88 -12.44 21.67 -7.18
C PHE A 88 -11.26 22.35 -7.92
N GLN A 89 -11.38 23.56 -8.48
CA GLN A 89 -10.45 24.02 -9.54
C GLN A 89 -9.29 24.96 -9.12
N SER A 90 -9.06 25.25 -7.83
CA SER A 90 -8.08 26.31 -7.46
C SER A 90 -7.25 26.08 -6.19
N ARG A 91 -6.90 24.84 -5.84
CA ARG A 91 -6.15 24.53 -4.61
C ARG A 91 -4.68 24.19 -4.90
N LEU A 92 -3.78 25.13 -4.65
CA LEU A 92 -2.49 24.81 -4.02
C LEU A 92 -2.77 24.90 -2.52
N ASN A 93 -2.85 23.75 -1.85
CA ASN A 93 -3.20 23.68 -0.43
C ASN A 93 -2.01 24.08 0.45
N VAL A 94 -2.26 24.56 1.66
CA VAL A 94 -1.23 24.75 2.72
C VAL A 94 -0.37 23.49 2.93
N ILE A 95 -0.93 22.32 2.62
CA ILE A 95 -0.24 21.05 2.57
C ILE A 95 0.86 21.03 1.50
N ASP A 96 0.59 21.49 0.27
CA ASP A 96 1.58 21.63 -0.80
C ASP A 96 2.68 22.65 -0.45
N PHE A 97 2.31 23.71 0.29
CA PHE A 97 3.25 24.71 0.82
C PHE A 97 4.18 24.14 1.89
N LEU A 98 3.64 23.41 2.87
CA LEU A 98 4.43 22.67 3.87
C LEU A 98 5.30 21.59 3.21
N LEU A 99 4.86 21.04 2.08
CA LEU A 99 5.61 20.10 1.24
C LEU A 99 6.82 20.77 0.58
N CYS A 100 6.63 21.93 -0.05
CA CYS A 100 7.72 22.74 -0.58
C CYS A 100 8.70 23.14 0.52
N TYR A 101 8.21 23.54 1.70
CA TYR A 101 9.08 23.89 2.81
C TYR A 101 9.84 22.69 3.38
N ALA A 102 9.17 21.57 3.69
CA ALA A 102 9.78 20.35 4.22
C ALA A 102 10.73 19.66 3.23
N VAL A 103 10.53 19.81 1.92
CA VAL A 103 11.49 19.33 0.91
C VAL A 103 12.75 20.19 0.88
N LEU A 104 12.66 21.46 1.27
CA LEU A 104 13.71 22.46 1.02
C LEU A 104 14.48 22.87 2.29
N LYS A 105 13.89 22.76 3.49
CA LYS A 105 14.56 22.86 4.80
C LYS A 105 13.76 22.06 5.83
N ILE A 106 14.34 20.99 6.37
CA ILE A 106 13.70 20.16 7.40
C ILE A 106 14.16 20.65 8.77
N GLU A 107 13.27 21.29 9.51
CA GLU A 107 13.34 21.29 10.97
C GLU A 107 12.48 20.12 11.50
N GLU A 108 13.02 19.33 12.42
CA GLU A 108 12.33 18.18 13.06
C GLU A 108 10.98 18.58 13.70
N SER A 109 10.86 19.86 14.09
CA SER A 109 9.66 20.47 14.69
C SER A 109 8.42 20.34 13.80
N VAL A 110 8.54 20.55 12.48
CA VAL A 110 7.42 20.52 11.53
C VAL A 110 6.96 19.10 11.24
N LEU A 111 7.90 18.14 11.16
CA LEU A 111 7.58 16.72 11.01
C LEU A 111 6.82 16.18 12.23
N GLY A 112 7.21 16.61 13.44
CA GLY A 112 6.49 16.28 14.68
C GLY A 112 5.04 16.77 14.70
N ILE A 113 4.78 17.99 14.22
CA ILE A 113 3.43 18.54 14.12
C ILE A 113 2.58 17.75 13.11
N LEU A 114 3.09 17.52 11.89
CA LEU A 114 2.39 16.75 10.85
C LEU A 114 2.08 15.32 11.29
N TYR A 115 2.99 14.71 12.06
CA TYR A 115 2.79 13.41 12.67
C TYR A 115 1.67 13.44 13.72
N SER A 116 1.66 14.44 14.62
CA SER A 116 0.67 14.57 15.70
C SER A 116 -0.78 14.74 15.23
N ILE A 117 -0.98 15.34 14.04
CA ILE A 117 -2.30 15.57 13.45
C ILE A 117 -2.72 14.48 12.45
N GLY A 118 -1.88 13.45 12.25
CA GLY A 118 -2.18 12.30 11.39
C GLY A 118 -2.18 12.60 9.87
N GLY A 119 -1.69 13.76 9.45
CA GLY A 119 -1.66 14.17 8.03
C GLY A 119 -0.36 13.81 7.30
N LEU A 120 0.69 13.41 8.03
CA LEU A 120 2.01 13.14 7.45
C LEU A 120 2.00 11.96 6.47
N GLU A 121 1.25 10.89 6.76
CA GLU A 121 1.20 9.71 5.88
C GLU A 121 0.57 10.02 4.52
N ASP A 122 -0.62 10.62 4.50
CA ASP A 122 -1.30 11.02 3.26
C ASP A 122 -0.44 12.00 2.44
N LEU A 123 0.25 12.90 3.13
CA LEU A 123 1.15 13.87 2.52
C LEU A 123 2.35 13.19 1.85
N LEU A 124 3.00 12.27 2.55
CA LEU A 124 4.13 11.53 2.00
C LEU A 124 3.71 10.64 0.84
N LEU A 125 2.54 10.00 0.92
CA LEU A 125 1.95 9.26 -0.20
C LEU A 125 1.68 10.17 -1.40
N GLU A 126 1.10 11.36 -1.18
CA GLU A 126 0.82 12.32 -2.25
C GLU A 126 2.12 12.81 -2.92
N LEU A 127 3.13 13.20 -2.13
CA LEU A 127 4.46 13.56 -2.65
C LEU A 127 5.07 12.44 -3.49
N ALA A 128 5.18 11.26 -2.90
CA ALA A 128 5.80 10.09 -3.50
C ALA A 128 4.99 9.57 -4.71
N SER A 129 3.71 9.94 -4.85
CA SER A 129 2.89 9.66 -6.03
C SER A 129 3.20 10.52 -7.24
N LYS A 130 3.78 11.70 -7.04
CA LYS A 130 4.09 12.67 -8.10
C LYS A 130 5.59 12.70 -8.42
N ARG A 131 6.44 12.18 -7.53
CA ARG A 131 7.90 12.28 -7.61
C ARG A 131 8.58 10.93 -7.37
N ASN A 132 9.65 10.66 -8.09
CA ASN A 132 10.58 9.60 -7.75
C ASN A 132 11.51 10.05 -6.61
N LEU A 133 12.26 9.11 -6.02
CA LEU A 133 13.13 9.43 -4.89
C LEU A 133 14.27 10.38 -5.26
N ALA A 134 14.79 10.34 -6.50
CA ALA A 134 15.85 11.25 -6.93
C ALA A 134 15.42 12.74 -6.91
N ALA A 135 14.11 12.99 -7.02
CA ALA A 135 13.51 14.31 -6.95
C ALA A 135 13.00 14.69 -5.54
N ILE A 136 13.23 13.84 -4.53
CA ILE A 136 12.85 14.06 -3.13
C ILE A 136 14.13 14.19 -2.29
N SER A 137 14.10 15.06 -1.28
CA SER A 137 15.22 15.22 -0.33
C SER A 137 15.64 13.87 0.29
N PRO A 138 16.94 13.53 0.33
CA PRO A 138 17.44 12.28 0.92
C PRO A 138 16.99 12.03 2.36
N VAL A 139 16.79 13.10 3.14
CA VAL A 139 16.32 13.00 4.53
C VAL A 139 14.92 12.37 4.63
N LEU A 140 14.08 12.52 3.60
CA LEU A 140 12.74 11.92 3.56
C LEU A 140 12.74 10.50 2.99
N HIS A 141 13.84 10.02 2.41
CA HIS A 141 13.87 8.71 1.76
C HIS A 141 13.58 7.59 2.75
N GLU A 142 14.21 7.62 3.93
CA GLU A 142 13.99 6.61 4.98
C GLU A 142 12.54 6.64 5.48
N VAL A 143 11.96 7.82 5.70
CA VAL A 143 10.57 7.96 6.17
C VAL A 143 9.59 7.42 5.13
N ILE A 144 9.79 7.74 3.84
CA ILE A 144 8.97 7.21 2.74
C ILE A 144 9.16 5.70 2.61
N PHE A 145 10.39 5.21 2.76
CA PHE A 145 10.70 3.79 2.73
C PHE A 145 10.00 3.03 3.85
N GLU A 146 10.04 3.50 5.10
CA GLU A 146 9.34 2.87 6.23
C GLU A 146 7.82 2.90 6.04
N LEU A 147 7.28 4.01 5.53
CA LEU A 147 5.86 4.12 5.22
C LEU A 147 5.42 3.10 4.16
N LEU A 148 6.13 3.04 3.04
CA LEU A 148 5.77 2.18 1.91
C LEU A 148 6.11 0.71 2.15
N SER A 149 7.06 0.40 3.02
CA SER A 149 7.42 -0.97 3.40
C SER A 149 6.66 -1.49 4.62
N ALA A 150 5.81 -0.67 5.24
CA ALA A 150 5.02 -1.02 6.42
C ALA A 150 4.19 -2.30 6.20
N GLN A 151 4.11 -3.13 7.25
CA GLN A 151 3.39 -4.40 7.23
C GLN A 151 2.25 -4.43 8.25
N VAL A 152 1.25 -5.27 7.95
CA VAL A 152 0.14 -5.59 8.84
C VAL A 152 0.33 -7.01 9.37
N LYS A 153 0.21 -7.18 10.69
CA LYS A 153 0.17 -8.50 11.32
C LYS A 153 -1.22 -9.12 11.17
N VAL A 154 -1.28 -10.25 10.48
CA VAL A 154 -2.45 -11.13 10.43
C VAL A 154 -2.31 -12.18 11.52
N VAL A 155 -3.26 -12.20 12.45
CA VAL A 155 -3.22 -13.10 13.61
C VAL A 155 -3.55 -14.54 13.22
N ALA A 156 -3.01 -15.52 13.96
CA ALA A 156 -3.39 -16.91 13.77
C ALA A 156 -4.91 -17.09 13.93
N GLY A 157 -5.53 -17.89 13.08
CA GLY A 157 -6.99 -18.00 13.10
C GLY A 157 -7.58 -18.87 12.01
N ARG A 158 -8.91 -18.89 11.96
CA ARG A 158 -9.68 -19.57 10.92
C ARG A 158 -10.18 -18.57 9.90
N TYR A 159 -9.83 -18.80 8.64
CA TYR A 159 -10.12 -17.90 7.53
C TYR A 159 -10.94 -18.61 6.45
N ALA A 160 -11.99 -17.95 5.95
CA ALA A 160 -12.83 -18.49 4.89
C ALA A 160 -12.26 -18.12 3.52
N ILE A 161 -11.90 -19.13 2.72
CA ILE A 161 -11.26 -19.02 1.41
C ILE A 161 -12.19 -19.57 0.32
N GLY A 162 -12.13 -19.00 -0.88
CA GLY A 162 -12.93 -19.33 -2.05
C GLY A 162 -14.18 -18.48 -2.23
N ALA A 163 -14.83 -18.63 -3.38
CA ALA A 163 -15.94 -17.80 -3.80
C ALA A 163 -17.06 -17.70 -2.75
N VAL A 164 -17.63 -16.50 -2.58
CA VAL A 164 -18.76 -16.30 -1.66
C VAL A 164 -20.01 -16.99 -2.20
N SER A 165 -20.96 -17.30 -1.30
CA SER A 165 -22.25 -17.85 -1.73
C SER A 165 -22.98 -16.86 -2.64
N GLY A 166 -23.58 -17.35 -3.72
CA GLY A 166 -24.32 -16.52 -4.68
C GLY A 166 -23.46 -15.82 -5.75
N ASP A 167 -22.13 -15.88 -5.69
CA ASP A 167 -21.28 -15.36 -6.77
C ASP A 167 -21.39 -16.24 -8.03
N ARG A 168 -22.22 -15.81 -8.98
CA ARG A 168 -22.50 -16.53 -10.23
C ARG A 168 -21.39 -16.41 -11.27
N THR A 169 -20.46 -15.47 -11.07
CA THR A 169 -19.31 -15.24 -11.95
C THR A 169 -18.07 -16.03 -11.52
N ALA A 170 -18.13 -16.69 -10.35
CA ALA A 170 -17.05 -17.52 -9.86
C ALA A 170 -16.85 -18.79 -10.67
N TRP A 171 -15.60 -19.00 -11.05
CA TRP A 171 -15.15 -20.18 -11.76
C TRP A 171 -15.07 -21.38 -10.81
N ASP A 172 -15.08 -22.60 -11.36
CA ASP A 172 -15.04 -23.84 -10.56
C ASP A 172 -13.77 -23.98 -9.72
N ASN A 173 -12.65 -23.43 -10.19
CA ASN A 173 -11.37 -23.45 -9.48
C ASN A 173 -11.33 -22.53 -8.24
N GLU A 174 -12.33 -21.66 -8.07
CA GLU A 174 -12.54 -20.79 -6.89
C GLU A 174 -13.40 -21.48 -5.82
N ARG A 175 -13.87 -22.71 -6.10
CA ARG A 175 -14.81 -23.49 -5.30
C ARG A 175 -14.18 -24.83 -4.87
N PRO A 176 -14.70 -25.47 -3.79
CA PRO A 176 -15.69 -24.94 -2.84
C PRO A 176 -15.09 -23.89 -1.89
N ARG A 177 -15.96 -23.06 -1.31
CA ARG A 177 -15.58 -22.21 -0.17
C ARG A 177 -15.30 -23.10 1.04
N HIS A 178 -14.20 -22.85 1.74
CA HIS A 178 -13.76 -23.67 2.87
C HIS A 178 -13.00 -22.84 3.91
N TYR A 179 -12.83 -23.38 5.11
CA TYR A 179 -12.04 -22.73 6.16
C TYR A 179 -10.63 -23.32 6.20
N LEU A 180 -9.63 -22.46 6.28
CA LEU A 180 -8.25 -22.80 6.61
C LEU A 180 -7.90 -22.30 8.00
N ARG A 181 -6.98 -23.00 8.68
CA ARG A 181 -6.27 -22.50 9.86
C ARG A 181 -4.93 -21.95 9.39
N LEU A 182 -4.70 -20.66 9.62
CA LEU A 182 -3.42 -20.02 9.32
C LEU A 182 -2.72 -19.66 10.63
N SER A 183 -1.41 -19.84 10.68
CA SER A 183 -0.52 -19.27 11.69
C SER A 183 -0.40 -17.76 11.49
N SER A 184 0.10 -17.04 12.51
CA SER A 184 0.31 -15.60 12.38
C SER A 184 1.38 -15.30 11.33
N PHE A 185 1.17 -14.28 10.52
CA PHE A 185 2.13 -13.78 9.54
C PHE A 185 2.01 -12.26 9.45
N SER A 186 3.00 -11.60 8.87
CA SER A 186 2.89 -10.20 8.47
C SER A 186 2.85 -10.09 6.95
N ILE A 187 2.17 -9.08 6.42
CA ILE A 187 2.05 -8.82 4.99
C ILE A 187 2.14 -7.32 4.70
N SER A 188 2.82 -6.90 3.64
CA SER A 188 2.98 -5.48 3.29
C SER A 188 1.64 -4.81 3.02
N ARG A 189 1.49 -3.57 3.50
CA ARG A 189 0.29 -2.73 3.31
C ARG A 189 0.03 -2.44 1.83
N PHE A 190 1.09 -2.28 1.06
CA PHE A 190 1.07 -2.01 -0.38
C PHE A 190 1.79 -3.12 -1.16
N PRO A 191 1.51 -3.27 -2.47
CA PRO A 191 2.44 -3.93 -3.39
C PRO A 191 3.84 -3.31 -3.29
N LEU A 192 4.89 -4.06 -3.65
CA LEU A 192 6.24 -3.52 -3.69
C LEU A 192 6.30 -2.32 -4.64
N THR A 193 6.76 -1.16 -4.15
CA THR A 193 6.86 0.07 -4.94
C THR A 193 8.28 0.38 -5.38
N TYR A 194 8.44 1.24 -6.38
CA TYR A 194 9.74 1.75 -6.81
C TYR A 194 10.47 2.48 -5.67
N GLY A 195 9.77 3.25 -4.83
CA GLY A 195 10.39 3.91 -3.68
C GLY A 195 10.98 2.94 -2.66
N VAL A 196 10.36 1.77 -2.49
CA VAL A 196 10.90 0.71 -1.63
C VAL A 196 12.06 0.00 -2.34
N HIS A 197 11.91 -0.29 -3.63
CA HIS A 197 12.89 -1.01 -4.47
C HIS A 197 14.20 -0.28 -4.70
N THR A 198 14.14 0.97 -5.15
CA THR A 198 15.33 1.71 -5.53
C THR A 198 16.10 2.18 -4.30
N TYR A 199 15.41 2.49 -3.21
CA TYR A 199 16.05 2.76 -1.92
C TYR A 199 16.73 1.51 -1.34
N ALA A 200 16.02 0.38 -1.24
CA ALA A 200 16.56 -0.84 -0.63
C ALA A 200 17.80 -1.37 -1.36
N LEU A 201 17.84 -1.23 -2.68
CA LEU A 201 18.95 -1.67 -3.52
C LEU A 201 20.01 -0.59 -3.77
N GLN A 202 19.88 0.59 -3.13
CA GLN A 202 20.79 1.73 -3.28
C GLN A 202 21.00 2.11 -4.76
N ASN A 203 19.94 2.06 -5.56
CA ASN A 203 19.94 2.28 -6.99
C ASN A 203 18.86 3.28 -7.39
N ILE A 204 18.96 4.50 -6.87
CA ILE A 204 18.04 5.61 -7.15
C ILE A 204 18.44 6.30 -8.45
N SER A 205 17.48 6.42 -9.38
CA SER A 205 17.67 7.02 -10.71
C SER A 205 16.67 8.15 -10.96
N LYS A 206 17.05 9.14 -11.78
CA LYS A 206 16.15 10.24 -12.18
C LYS A 206 15.06 9.78 -13.15
N GLU A 207 15.29 8.66 -13.81
CA GLU A 207 14.42 8.01 -14.78
C GLU A 207 13.40 7.07 -14.12
N ASP A 208 13.53 6.82 -12.81
CA ASP A 208 12.60 6.00 -12.05
C ASP A 208 11.17 6.59 -12.08
N PRO A 209 10.13 5.73 -12.09
CA PRO A 209 8.76 6.16 -11.84
C PRO A 209 8.58 6.80 -10.46
N PRO A 210 7.44 7.47 -10.21
CA PRO A 210 7.11 7.96 -8.87
C PRO A 210 7.24 6.87 -7.79
N ALA A 211 7.69 7.25 -6.60
CA ALA A 211 8.07 6.33 -5.53
C ALA A 211 6.92 5.42 -5.05
N THR A 212 5.66 5.81 -5.21
CA THR A 212 4.50 4.95 -4.89
C THR A 212 4.06 4.06 -6.04
N MET A 213 4.70 4.10 -7.21
CA MET A 213 4.34 3.21 -8.31
C MET A 213 4.72 1.77 -7.96
N PRO A 214 3.81 0.79 -8.09
CA PRO A 214 4.14 -0.62 -8.01
C PRO A 214 5.24 -1.01 -9.00
N VAL A 215 6.16 -1.87 -8.55
CA VAL A 215 7.09 -2.59 -9.42
C VAL A 215 6.33 -3.72 -10.11
N ASP A 216 6.43 -3.80 -11.44
CA ASP A 216 5.88 -4.86 -12.27
C ASP A 216 6.96 -5.49 -13.17
N ARG A 217 6.56 -6.36 -14.11
CA ARG A 217 7.46 -7.07 -15.03
C ARG A 217 8.50 -7.92 -14.31
N LEU A 218 8.06 -8.58 -13.24
CA LEU A 218 8.88 -9.52 -12.50
C LEU A 218 8.51 -10.94 -12.90
N SER A 219 9.53 -11.76 -13.17
CA SER A 219 9.32 -13.21 -13.13
C SER A 219 9.09 -13.67 -11.68
N TRP A 220 8.55 -14.86 -11.51
CA TRP A 220 8.32 -15.43 -10.18
C TRP A 220 9.64 -15.64 -9.42
N GLU A 221 10.68 -16.09 -10.12
CA GLU A 221 12.03 -16.26 -9.54
C GLU A 221 12.66 -14.91 -9.16
N GLU A 222 12.45 -13.85 -9.95
CA GLU A 222 12.92 -12.50 -9.60
C GLU A 222 12.23 -11.97 -8.35
N ALA A 223 10.92 -12.17 -8.23
CA ALA A 223 10.18 -11.80 -7.02
C ALA A 223 10.75 -12.51 -5.76
N ILE A 224 11.18 -13.76 -5.90
CA ILE A 224 11.86 -14.52 -4.83
C ILE A 224 13.26 -14.00 -4.53
N LYS A 225 14.05 -13.67 -5.55
CA LYS A 225 15.37 -13.05 -5.37
C LYS A 225 15.23 -11.71 -4.63
N LEU A 226 14.22 -10.92 -4.97
CA LEU A 226 13.89 -9.70 -4.23
C LEU A 226 13.54 -10.00 -2.77
N CYS A 227 12.69 -10.99 -2.48
CA CYS A 227 12.41 -11.39 -1.10
C CYS A 227 13.68 -11.66 -0.28
N ASN A 228 14.66 -12.37 -0.84
CA ASN A 228 15.94 -12.61 -0.18
C ASN A 228 16.81 -11.35 -0.07
N ALA A 229 16.87 -10.51 -1.10
CA ALA A 229 17.63 -9.26 -1.08
C ALA A 229 17.11 -8.31 0.02
N TYR A 230 15.79 -8.22 0.17
CA TYR A 230 15.14 -7.44 1.22
C TYR A 230 15.36 -8.03 2.61
N SER A 231 15.38 -9.35 2.71
CA SER A 231 15.74 -10.03 3.96
C SER A 231 17.15 -9.62 4.37
N ALA A 232 18.13 -9.71 3.45
CA ALA A 232 19.51 -9.33 3.73
C ALA A 232 19.64 -7.84 4.13
N MET A 233 18.97 -6.94 3.40
CA MET A 233 18.98 -5.51 3.68
C MET A 233 18.43 -5.18 5.08
N ARG A 234 17.37 -5.86 5.53
CA ARG A 234 16.82 -5.69 6.88
C ARG A 234 17.52 -6.56 7.94
N GLY A 235 18.59 -7.29 7.59
CA GLY A 235 19.32 -8.18 8.52
C GLY A 235 18.59 -9.47 8.90
N TYR A 236 17.59 -9.89 8.12
CA TYR A 236 16.87 -11.16 8.31
C TYR A 236 17.52 -12.32 7.53
N PRO A 237 17.39 -13.57 8.03
CA PRO A 237 17.77 -14.74 7.26
C PRO A 237 16.92 -14.86 5.99
N SER A 238 17.51 -15.32 4.89
CA SER A 238 16.78 -15.61 3.65
C SER A 238 15.61 -16.56 3.90
N ALA A 239 14.44 -16.26 3.32
CA ALA A 239 13.32 -17.19 3.33
C ALA A 239 13.50 -18.30 2.30
N TYR A 240 14.24 -18.06 1.23
CA TYR A 240 14.46 -19.04 0.18
C TYR A 240 15.92 -19.46 0.09
N GLU A 241 16.14 -20.75 -0.12
CA GLU A 241 17.39 -21.30 -0.58
C GLU A 241 17.34 -21.44 -2.10
N LEU A 242 18.34 -20.91 -2.80
CA LEU A 242 18.47 -21.02 -4.25
C LEU A 242 19.71 -21.87 -4.55
N LYS A 243 19.53 -22.97 -5.28
CA LYS A 243 20.62 -23.84 -5.75
C LYS A 243 20.61 -23.89 -7.27
N LEU A 244 21.70 -23.49 -7.89
CA LEU A 244 21.89 -23.62 -9.34
C LEU A 244 21.97 -25.11 -9.72
N GLN A 245 21.23 -25.49 -10.75
CA GLN A 245 21.19 -26.82 -11.35
C GLN A 245 21.32 -26.70 -12.88
N ALA A 246 21.47 -27.84 -13.56
CA ALA A 246 21.70 -27.86 -15.02
C ALA A 246 20.50 -27.32 -15.83
N ASP A 247 19.28 -27.44 -15.29
CA ASP A 247 18.01 -27.07 -15.93
C ASP A 247 17.34 -25.84 -15.31
N GLY A 248 18.03 -25.14 -14.39
CA GLY A 248 17.51 -23.91 -13.77
C GLY A 248 17.95 -23.73 -12.32
N THR A 249 17.19 -22.95 -11.57
CA THR A 249 17.42 -22.74 -10.14
C THR A 249 16.41 -23.56 -9.33
N ALA A 250 16.90 -24.52 -8.55
CA ALA A 250 16.07 -25.15 -7.53
C ALA A 250 15.85 -24.19 -6.37
N ILE A 251 14.58 -23.89 -6.07
CA ILE A 251 14.18 -22.93 -5.05
C ILE A 251 13.43 -23.67 -3.94
N ASN A 252 13.97 -23.62 -2.72
CA ASN A 252 13.37 -24.23 -1.55
C ASN A 252 13.00 -23.16 -0.52
N TRP A 253 11.78 -23.21 -0.01
CA TRP A 253 11.38 -22.38 1.13
C TRP A 253 11.97 -22.91 2.43
N ARG A 254 12.77 -22.11 3.12
CA ARG A 254 13.26 -22.33 4.48
C ARG A 254 12.14 -22.03 5.48
N GLU A 255 11.34 -23.05 5.79
CA GLU A 255 10.27 -22.93 6.79
C GLU A 255 10.82 -22.49 8.15
N GLY A 256 10.07 -21.62 8.84
CA GLY A 256 10.52 -21.01 10.09
C GLY A 256 11.45 -19.80 9.93
N SER A 257 11.92 -19.51 8.71
CA SER A 257 12.60 -18.23 8.44
C SER A 257 11.64 -17.07 8.65
N ILE A 258 12.16 -16.02 9.29
CA ILE A 258 11.46 -14.74 9.51
C ILE A 258 11.75 -13.73 8.40
N GLY A 259 12.54 -14.10 7.38
CA GLY A 259 12.80 -13.25 6.22
C GLY A 259 11.56 -12.99 5.36
N PHE A 260 11.65 -11.97 4.51
CA PHE A 260 10.63 -11.67 3.51
C PHE A 260 10.50 -12.82 2.53
N ARG A 261 9.26 -13.06 2.11
CA ARG A 261 8.84 -14.09 1.17
C ARG A 261 7.61 -13.65 0.40
N LEU A 262 7.25 -14.40 -0.63
CA LEU A 262 5.91 -14.30 -1.21
C LEU A 262 4.87 -14.82 -0.20
N PRO A 263 3.66 -14.25 -0.17
CA PRO A 263 2.55 -14.87 0.53
C PRO A 263 2.19 -16.19 -0.15
N THR A 264 1.70 -17.15 0.63
CA THR A 264 0.92 -18.25 0.05
C THR A 264 -0.39 -17.70 -0.52
N GLU A 265 -1.00 -18.40 -1.47
CA GLU A 265 -2.31 -18.04 -2.01
C GLU A 265 -3.36 -17.91 -0.90
N ALA A 266 -3.28 -18.78 0.12
CA ALA A 266 -4.17 -18.76 1.27
C ALA A 266 -3.97 -17.55 2.17
N GLU A 267 -2.71 -17.18 2.47
CA GLU A 267 -2.37 -15.98 3.25
C GLU A 267 -2.80 -14.72 2.51
N TRP A 268 -2.57 -14.65 1.20
CA TRP A 268 -2.97 -13.52 0.38
C TRP A 268 -4.49 -13.32 0.42
N GLU A 269 -5.28 -14.37 0.19
CA GLU A 269 -6.75 -14.24 0.19
C GLU A 269 -7.30 -13.96 1.60
N ALA A 270 -6.72 -14.52 2.65
CA ALA A 270 -7.09 -14.19 4.03
C ALA A 270 -6.85 -12.69 4.33
N ALA A 271 -5.68 -12.18 3.94
CA ALA A 271 -5.33 -10.77 4.07
C ALA A 271 -6.25 -9.86 3.25
N ALA A 272 -6.57 -10.24 2.02
CA ALA A 272 -7.45 -9.48 1.13
C ALA A 272 -8.87 -9.38 1.69
N ARG A 273 -9.37 -10.49 2.26
CA ARG A 273 -10.71 -10.56 2.84
C ARG A 273 -10.84 -9.77 4.13
N ALA A 274 -9.80 -9.71 4.95
CA ALA A 274 -9.82 -9.08 6.27
C ALA A 274 -11.04 -9.53 7.13
N ASN A 275 -11.37 -10.83 7.09
CA ASN A 275 -12.56 -11.44 7.71
C ASN A 275 -13.93 -10.95 7.20
N THR A 276 -13.99 -10.21 6.11
CA THR A 276 -15.24 -9.77 5.49
C THR A 276 -15.78 -10.79 4.46
N ARG A 277 -17.01 -10.56 4.00
CA ARG A 277 -17.65 -11.31 2.91
C ARG A 277 -17.79 -10.49 1.63
N HIS A 278 -17.06 -9.39 1.52
CA HIS A 278 -17.08 -8.55 0.33
C HIS A 278 -16.54 -9.30 -0.90
N ILE A 279 -17.02 -8.90 -2.07
CA ILE A 279 -16.55 -9.39 -3.37
C ILE A 279 -15.17 -8.80 -3.69
N PHE A 280 -14.94 -7.54 -3.31
CA PHE A 280 -13.69 -6.82 -3.44
C PHE A 280 -13.08 -6.53 -2.07
N SER A 281 -11.78 -6.28 -2.01
CA SER A 281 -11.09 -5.92 -0.77
C SER A 281 -11.62 -4.59 -0.25
N GLY A 282 -12.08 -4.51 1.00
CA GLY A 282 -12.55 -3.25 1.60
C GLY A 282 -13.95 -2.79 1.20
N GLY A 283 -14.68 -3.52 0.34
CA GLY A 283 -16.08 -3.15 0.06
C GLY A 283 -16.75 -3.86 -1.12
N GLY A 284 -18.01 -3.52 -1.36
CA GLY A 284 -18.80 -4.04 -2.49
C GLY A 284 -18.74 -3.18 -3.76
N VAL A 285 -18.18 -1.98 -3.69
CA VAL A 285 -18.17 -1.00 -4.79
C VAL A 285 -16.75 -0.88 -5.33
N LEU A 286 -16.49 -1.46 -6.50
CA LEU A 286 -15.14 -1.53 -7.09
C LEU A 286 -14.47 -0.16 -7.24
N SER A 287 -15.20 0.87 -7.69
CA SER A 287 -14.65 2.21 -7.91
C SER A 287 -14.13 2.89 -6.64
N GLU A 288 -14.50 2.42 -5.45
CA GLU A 288 -14.01 2.95 -4.18
C GLU A 288 -12.76 2.23 -3.67
N VAL A 289 -12.54 0.99 -4.09
CA VAL A 289 -11.60 0.07 -3.43
C VAL A 289 -10.58 -0.57 -4.37
N GLY A 290 -10.75 -0.45 -5.69
CA GLY A 290 -9.89 -1.13 -6.63
C GLY A 290 -9.71 -0.44 -7.98
N TRP A 291 -8.80 -1.00 -8.76
CA TRP A 291 -8.36 -0.48 -10.05
C TRP A 291 -8.44 -1.55 -11.14
N GLY A 292 -9.58 -1.63 -11.81
CA GLY A 292 -9.81 -2.47 -12.98
C GLY A 292 -9.59 -1.74 -14.31
N VAL A 293 -9.88 -2.45 -15.41
CA VAL A 293 -9.82 -1.89 -16.76
C VAL A 293 -10.69 -0.64 -16.91
N ASN A 294 -11.87 -0.60 -16.28
CA ASN A 294 -12.77 0.55 -16.36
C ASN A 294 -12.30 1.74 -15.52
N GLN A 295 -11.52 1.51 -14.46
CA GLN A 295 -11.05 2.58 -13.57
C GLN A 295 -9.66 3.10 -13.97
N ALA A 296 -8.83 2.28 -14.61
CA ALA A 296 -7.42 2.59 -14.86
C ALA A 296 -7.00 2.47 -16.34
N ALA A 297 -7.83 1.87 -17.20
CA ALA A 297 -7.56 1.68 -18.63
C ALA A 297 -6.18 1.03 -18.91
N GLY A 298 -5.82 0.01 -18.12
CA GLY A 298 -4.55 -0.71 -18.26
C GLY A 298 -3.33 0.00 -17.67
N ARG A 299 -3.49 1.18 -17.06
CA ARG A 299 -2.37 1.92 -16.45
C ARG A 299 -2.21 1.56 -14.98
N ILE A 300 -0.99 1.24 -14.57
CA ILE A 300 -0.65 1.10 -13.15
C ILE A 300 -0.90 2.46 -12.46
N MET A 301 -1.47 2.41 -11.26
CA MET A 301 -1.75 3.58 -10.45
C MET A 301 -0.81 3.62 -9.23
N PRO A 302 -0.46 4.81 -8.73
CA PRO A 302 0.16 4.96 -7.40
C PRO A 302 -0.60 4.15 -6.33
N VAL A 303 0.13 3.48 -5.45
CA VAL A 303 -0.48 2.73 -4.33
C VAL A 303 -1.20 3.67 -3.35
N GLY A 304 -2.18 3.13 -2.63
CA GLY A 304 -2.81 3.85 -1.51
C GLY A 304 -3.83 4.92 -1.90
N LEU A 305 -4.19 5.04 -3.19
CA LEU A 305 -5.16 6.05 -3.67
C LEU A 305 -6.64 5.65 -3.50
N LYS A 306 -6.92 4.39 -3.17
CA LYS A 306 -8.27 3.86 -2.91
C LYS A 306 -8.39 3.43 -1.44
N LYS A 307 -9.61 3.15 -0.98
CA LYS A 307 -9.83 2.72 0.41
C LYS A 307 -9.10 1.40 0.67
N PRO A 308 -8.41 1.24 1.82
CA PRO A 308 -7.90 -0.05 2.23
C PRO A 308 -9.03 -0.97 2.70
N ASN A 309 -8.72 -2.23 2.96
CA ASN A 309 -9.62 -3.08 3.73
C ASN A 309 -9.58 -2.80 5.23
N ASP A 310 -10.41 -3.51 6.00
CA ASP A 310 -10.55 -3.37 7.45
C ASP A 310 -9.26 -3.60 8.25
N TRP A 311 -8.20 -4.11 7.62
CA TRP A 311 -6.88 -4.30 8.22
C TRP A 311 -5.85 -3.26 7.77
N GLY A 312 -6.24 -2.28 6.96
CA GLY A 312 -5.33 -1.23 6.47
C GLY A 312 -4.42 -1.68 5.32
N ILE A 313 -4.82 -2.71 4.58
CA ILE A 313 -4.10 -3.23 3.41
C ILE A 313 -4.75 -2.68 2.14
N PHE A 314 -3.94 -2.06 1.29
CA PHE A 314 -4.35 -1.37 0.08
C PHE A 314 -4.12 -2.22 -1.17
N ASP A 315 -4.84 -1.86 -2.23
CA ASP A 315 -4.64 -2.36 -3.60
C ASP A 315 -4.71 -3.89 -3.72
N MET A 316 -5.42 -4.57 -2.82
CA MET A 316 -5.69 -6.01 -2.92
C MET A 316 -6.76 -6.33 -3.99
N THR A 317 -7.23 -5.34 -4.75
CA THR A 317 -8.21 -5.47 -5.84
C THR A 317 -7.75 -4.60 -7.01
N GLY A 318 -7.18 -5.24 -8.03
CA GLY A 318 -6.68 -4.57 -9.23
C GLY A 318 -5.28 -3.96 -9.07
N ASN A 319 -5.00 -2.92 -9.86
CA ASN A 319 -3.69 -2.27 -10.01
C ASN A 319 -2.64 -3.19 -10.65
N VAL A 320 -2.05 -4.10 -9.88
CA VAL A 320 -1.11 -5.12 -10.37
C VAL A 320 -1.48 -6.48 -9.81
N TRP A 321 -1.32 -7.52 -10.63
CA TRP A 321 -1.30 -8.89 -10.16
C TRP A 321 -0.14 -9.09 -9.19
N GLU A 322 -0.36 -9.89 -8.16
CA GLU A 322 0.67 -10.15 -7.15
C GLU A 322 1.04 -11.63 -7.12
N TRP A 323 2.32 -11.93 -7.37
CA TRP A 323 2.83 -13.28 -7.26
C TRP A 323 2.62 -13.87 -5.86
N CYS A 324 2.13 -15.10 -5.82
CA CYS A 324 2.09 -15.94 -4.62
C CYS A 324 3.13 -17.05 -4.74
N TRP A 325 3.47 -17.67 -3.61
CA TRP A 325 4.37 -18.82 -3.57
C TRP A 325 3.82 -20.05 -4.31
N ASP A 326 2.50 -20.26 -4.30
CA ASP A 326 1.87 -21.47 -4.80
C ASP A 326 2.02 -21.69 -6.32
N GLY A 327 2.36 -22.91 -6.71
CA GLY A 327 2.06 -23.43 -8.04
C GLY A 327 0.55 -23.53 -8.28
N TYR A 328 0.11 -23.15 -9.49
CA TYR A 328 -1.31 -23.15 -9.83
C TYR A 328 -1.83 -24.58 -10.09
N ASP A 329 -2.86 -24.97 -9.32
CA ASP A 329 -3.68 -26.15 -9.58
C ASP A 329 -5.17 -25.74 -9.54
N SER A 330 -5.88 -25.99 -10.64
CA SER A 330 -7.31 -25.66 -10.76
C SER A 330 -8.18 -26.46 -9.79
N LYS A 331 -7.70 -27.62 -9.31
CA LYS A 331 -8.42 -28.47 -8.35
C LYS A 331 -7.97 -28.28 -6.91
N ALA A 332 -7.03 -27.38 -6.62
CA ALA A 332 -6.43 -27.20 -5.30
C ALA A 332 -7.47 -27.15 -4.16
N TYR A 333 -8.52 -26.35 -4.30
CA TYR A 333 -9.54 -26.19 -3.25
C TYR A 333 -10.36 -27.47 -3.05
N SER A 334 -10.86 -28.06 -4.15
CA SER A 334 -11.60 -29.32 -4.09
C SER A 334 -10.76 -30.48 -3.53
N LYS A 335 -9.47 -30.56 -3.90
CA LYS A 335 -8.53 -31.56 -3.38
C LYS A 335 -8.32 -31.40 -1.88
N ARG A 336 -8.09 -30.17 -1.39
CA ARG A 336 -7.92 -29.90 0.05
C ARG A 336 -9.14 -30.33 0.85
N VAL A 337 -10.34 -29.92 0.42
CA VAL A 337 -11.59 -30.27 1.11
C VAL A 337 -11.84 -31.78 1.08
N SER A 338 -11.67 -32.43 -0.09
CA SER A 338 -11.87 -33.88 -0.20
C SER A 338 -10.87 -34.67 0.63
N ALA A 339 -9.60 -34.25 0.67
CA ALA A 339 -8.57 -34.88 1.48
C ALA A 339 -8.89 -34.76 2.97
N ALA A 340 -9.25 -33.56 3.44
CA ALA A 340 -9.63 -33.31 4.83
C ALA A 340 -10.82 -34.19 5.27
N GLN A 341 -11.87 -34.27 4.45
CA GLN A 341 -13.05 -35.11 4.73
C GLN A 341 -12.71 -36.59 4.84
N LYS A 342 -11.69 -37.05 4.11
CA LYS A 342 -11.22 -38.45 4.11
C LYS A 342 -10.12 -38.71 5.14
N GLY A 343 -9.75 -37.72 5.96
CA GLY A 343 -8.63 -37.82 6.90
C GLY A 343 -7.27 -38.02 6.20
N LYS A 344 -7.14 -37.61 4.95
CA LYS A 344 -5.91 -37.75 4.16
C LYS A 344 -5.05 -36.50 4.24
N LEU A 345 -3.75 -36.72 4.35
CA LEU A 345 -2.73 -35.67 4.27
C LEU A 345 -2.44 -35.33 2.80
N ILE A 346 -2.07 -34.07 2.55
CA ILE A 346 -1.48 -33.62 1.28
C ILE A 346 -0.03 -33.26 1.58
N ASP A 347 0.91 -33.87 0.87
CA ASP A 347 2.36 -33.69 1.08
C ASP A 347 2.77 -33.87 2.55
N GLY A 348 2.14 -34.85 3.23
CA GLY A 348 2.39 -35.19 4.63
C GLY A 348 1.77 -34.23 5.66
N ARG A 349 0.90 -33.29 5.25
CA ARG A 349 0.33 -32.26 6.13
C ARG A 349 -1.20 -32.22 6.11
N ASP A 350 -1.77 -31.65 7.17
CA ASP A 350 -3.20 -31.32 7.21
C ASP A 350 -3.50 -30.32 6.08
N PRO A 351 -4.35 -30.69 5.09
CA PRO A 351 -4.61 -29.85 3.93
C PRO A 351 -5.35 -28.54 4.25
N LEU A 352 -5.89 -28.41 5.48
CA LEU A 352 -6.58 -27.21 5.95
C LEU A 352 -5.75 -26.38 6.95
N ARG A 353 -4.51 -26.76 7.26
CA ARG A 353 -3.63 -26.02 8.16
C ARG A 353 -2.39 -25.53 7.43
N ASP A 354 -2.22 -24.21 7.36
CA ASP A 354 -1.08 -23.53 6.74
C ASP A 354 -0.67 -24.15 5.38
N PRO A 355 -1.58 -24.28 4.40
CA PRO A 355 -1.23 -24.92 3.14
C PRO A 355 -0.11 -24.14 2.45
N LYS A 356 1.04 -24.79 2.26
CA LYS A 356 2.26 -24.18 1.73
C LYS A 356 2.35 -24.18 0.19
N GLY A 357 1.21 -24.32 -0.47
CA GLY A 357 1.13 -24.52 -1.91
C GLY A 357 1.79 -25.81 -2.39
N HIS A 358 1.85 -25.96 -3.71
CA HIS A 358 2.63 -27.00 -4.38
C HIS A 358 3.76 -26.37 -5.17
N THR A 359 4.79 -27.16 -5.50
CA THR A 359 5.89 -26.73 -6.36
C THR A 359 5.37 -26.17 -7.67
N VAL A 360 5.88 -25.01 -8.07
CA VAL A 360 5.58 -24.40 -9.37
C VAL A 360 6.13 -25.30 -10.48
N SER A 361 5.26 -25.87 -11.31
CA SER A 361 5.65 -26.75 -12.42
C SER A 361 5.44 -26.14 -13.79
N LYS A 362 4.27 -25.52 -14.03
CA LYS A 362 3.93 -24.88 -15.32
C LYS A 362 3.43 -23.45 -15.16
N TYR A 363 2.65 -23.21 -14.13
CA TYR A 363 2.08 -21.89 -13.83
C TYR A 363 2.21 -21.63 -12.33
N ALA A 364 2.55 -20.39 -11.99
CA ALA A 364 2.46 -19.88 -10.62
C ALA A 364 1.15 -19.11 -10.43
N VAL A 365 0.66 -19.09 -9.19
CA VAL A 365 -0.51 -18.31 -8.81
C VAL A 365 -0.12 -16.83 -8.72
N ALA A 366 -0.95 -15.96 -9.30
CA ALA A 366 -0.99 -14.56 -8.93
C ALA A 366 -2.42 -14.15 -8.58
N ARG A 367 -2.57 -13.17 -7.69
CA ARG A 367 -3.86 -12.78 -7.11
C ARG A 367 -4.14 -11.28 -7.28
N GLY A 368 -5.40 -10.89 -7.08
CA GLY A 368 -5.84 -9.49 -7.02
C GLY A 368 -6.37 -8.91 -8.33
N GLY A 369 -5.92 -9.43 -9.47
CA GLY A 369 -6.19 -8.78 -10.75
C GLY A 369 -5.27 -7.57 -10.98
N SER A 370 -5.46 -6.87 -12.09
CA SER A 370 -4.67 -5.67 -12.42
C SER A 370 -5.52 -4.57 -13.04
N ALA A 371 -4.89 -3.44 -13.31
CA ALA A 371 -5.45 -2.30 -14.04
C ALA A 371 -5.98 -2.64 -15.45
N ALA A 372 -5.67 -3.82 -15.99
CA ALA A 372 -6.20 -4.31 -17.26
C ALA A 372 -7.20 -5.48 -17.10
N THR A 373 -7.48 -5.90 -15.87
CA THR A 373 -8.42 -6.99 -15.61
C THR A 373 -9.85 -6.45 -15.65
N ALA A 374 -10.76 -7.23 -16.25
CA ALA A 374 -12.17 -6.90 -16.28
C ALA A 374 -12.75 -6.88 -14.87
N ASP A 375 -13.66 -5.95 -14.60
CA ASP A 375 -14.22 -5.70 -13.26
C ASP A 375 -14.81 -6.96 -12.60
N PHE A 376 -15.42 -7.86 -13.40
CA PHE A 376 -15.99 -9.12 -12.92
C PHE A 376 -14.93 -10.18 -12.55
N ASP A 377 -13.67 -10.02 -12.94
CA ASP A 377 -12.55 -10.91 -12.59
C ASP A 377 -11.66 -10.32 -11.48
N LEU A 378 -12.00 -9.15 -10.92
CA LEU A 378 -11.31 -8.53 -9.79
C LEU A 378 -11.75 -9.07 -8.42
N ARG A 379 -12.56 -10.13 -8.41
CA ARG A 379 -13.15 -10.70 -7.19
C ARG A 379 -12.04 -11.31 -6.33
N LEU A 380 -12.17 -11.19 -5.01
CA LEU A 380 -11.16 -11.67 -4.06
C LEU A 380 -10.85 -13.17 -4.19
N SER A 381 -11.77 -13.98 -4.70
CA SER A 381 -11.59 -15.41 -4.93
C SER A 381 -10.98 -15.76 -6.29
N TYR A 382 -10.88 -14.82 -7.22
CA TYR A 382 -10.37 -15.07 -8.56
C TYR A 382 -8.88 -15.44 -8.52
N ARG A 383 -8.52 -16.47 -9.30
CA ARG A 383 -7.19 -17.12 -9.25
C ARG A 383 -6.48 -16.96 -10.59
N GLY A 384 -5.53 -16.03 -10.65
CA GLY A 384 -4.67 -15.85 -11.81
C GLY A 384 -3.65 -16.99 -11.93
N ARG A 385 -3.30 -17.34 -13.17
CA ARG A 385 -2.25 -18.32 -13.48
C ARG A 385 -1.35 -17.76 -14.56
N PHE A 386 -0.05 -17.72 -14.30
CA PHE A 386 0.91 -17.10 -15.20
C PHE A 386 2.16 -17.95 -15.33
N ASN A 387 2.84 -17.84 -16.48
CA ASN A 387 4.11 -18.53 -16.68
C ASN A 387 5.16 -17.90 -15.76
N PRO A 388 5.77 -18.66 -14.82
CA PRO A 388 6.69 -18.12 -13.82
C PRO A 388 7.99 -17.57 -14.39
N GLU A 389 8.38 -17.95 -15.61
CA GLU A 389 9.60 -17.50 -16.29
C GLU A 389 9.43 -16.16 -17.00
N LYS A 390 8.17 -15.70 -17.19
CA LYS A 390 7.88 -14.51 -17.99
C LYS A 390 7.77 -13.27 -17.10
N LYS A 391 8.42 -12.20 -17.55
CA LYS A 391 8.30 -10.84 -17.01
C LYS A 391 7.08 -10.15 -17.61
N LEU A 392 5.91 -10.46 -17.08
CA LEU A 392 4.65 -9.95 -17.62
C LEU A 392 4.36 -8.54 -17.10
N PRO A 393 3.88 -7.62 -17.96
CA PRO A 393 3.42 -6.31 -17.51
C PRO A 393 2.25 -6.47 -16.53
N LEU A 394 2.12 -5.53 -15.60
CA LEU A 394 1.09 -5.53 -14.56
C LEU A 394 1.16 -6.73 -13.59
N VAL A 395 2.29 -7.44 -13.52
CA VAL A 395 2.54 -8.50 -12.53
C VAL A 395 3.73 -8.09 -11.66
N GLY A 396 3.45 -7.82 -10.39
CA GLY A 396 4.40 -7.45 -9.35
C GLY A 396 4.37 -8.45 -8.19
N LEU A 397 4.68 -7.96 -7.00
CA LEU A 397 4.57 -8.74 -5.76
C LEU A 397 4.19 -7.87 -4.57
N ARG A 398 3.87 -8.56 -3.48
CA ARG A 398 3.77 -8.03 -2.12
C ARG A 398 4.54 -8.96 -1.21
N PHE A 399 5.21 -8.41 -0.20
CA PHE A 399 5.94 -9.26 0.74
C PHE A 399 5.04 -9.79 1.85
N ALA A 400 5.40 -10.97 2.35
CA ALA A 400 4.95 -11.54 3.61
C ALA A 400 6.14 -11.99 4.46
N GLN A 401 5.95 -12.16 5.76
CA GLN A 401 6.93 -12.71 6.70
C GLN A 401 6.25 -13.65 7.70
N SER A 402 6.90 -14.76 8.01
CA SER A 402 6.45 -15.65 9.08
C SER A 402 6.67 -14.97 10.44
N GLN A 403 5.75 -15.14 11.39
CA GLN A 403 5.91 -14.66 12.76
C GLN A 403 6.40 -15.80 13.66
N ARG A 404 7.25 -15.48 14.65
CA ARG A 404 7.66 -16.42 15.70
C ARG A 404 6.61 -16.54 16.80
#